data_AF-A0A1I0QZQ7-F1
#
_entry.id   AF-A0A1I0QZQ7-F1
#
_cell.length_a   1.000
_cell.length_b   1.000
_cell.length_c   1.000
_cell.angle_alpha   90.00
_cell.angle_beta   90.00
_cell.angle_gamma   90.00
#
_symmetry.space_group_name_H-M   'P 1'
#
loop_
_entity.id
_entity.type
_entity.pdbx_description
1 polymer ?
#
loop_
_entity_poly.entity_id
_entity_poly.type
_entity_poly.pdbx_seq_one_letter_code
_entity_poly.pdbx_strand_id
1 'polypeptide(L)'
;MKKVMCVTAVIDVDLWNEATWRGTAVLSDGQSAPYLGLLFENREAAIKIFKQWNEDFGCRDMYEEIRISILQGDIQGEEHGYTVHITTNQENLLSKCKKLNLPIDETLFAIVSRYRRIETAKTNRNMETFRSEYERYLSYKIIPVYMSKEGLEPLFEYEIEKSEICFRQVGDITENDIDACCISGLGKKSN
;
A
#
# COMPACT_ATOMS: atom_id res chain seq x y z
N MET A 1 9.62 -29.67 16.70
CA MET A 1 10.21 -28.31 16.73
C MET A 1 9.08 -27.32 16.91
N LYS A 2 9.22 -26.35 17.82
CA LYS A 2 8.20 -25.33 18.11
C LYS A 2 8.44 -24.16 17.14
N LYS A 3 7.57 -23.97 16.16
CA LYS A 3 7.62 -22.78 15.31
C LYS A 3 7.17 -21.57 16.13
N VAL A 4 7.90 -20.47 16.06
CA VAL A 4 7.49 -19.18 16.62
C VAL A 4 6.70 -18.45 15.54
N MET A 5 5.48 -18.01 15.87
CA MET A 5 4.68 -17.19 14.95
C MET A 5 5.02 -15.73 15.20
N CYS A 6 5.52 -15.05 14.18
CA CYS A 6 5.77 -13.61 14.18
C CYS A 6 4.71 -12.94 13.31
N VAL A 7 3.96 -12.01 13.89
CA VAL A 7 3.05 -11.16 13.14
C VAL A 7 3.81 -9.88 12.83
N THR A 8 4.40 -9.78 11.64
CA THR A 8 5.01 -8.55 11.13
C THR A 8 3.92 -7.81 10.36
N ALA A 9 3.44 -6.69 10.87
CA ALA A 9 2.23 -6.08 10.33
C ALA A 9 2.48 -4.63 9.90
N VAL A 10 2.74 -4.46 8.61
CA VAL A 10 2.46 -3.19 7.90
C VAL A 10 1.02 -2.72 8.19
N ILE A 11 0.10 -3.63 8.50
CA ILE A 11 -1.32 -3.34 8.79
C ILE A 11 -1.70 -3.73 10.23
N ASP A 12 -1.80 -2.75 11.12
CA ASP A 12 -2.58 -2.88 12.35
C ASP A 12 -4.08 -2.85 12.01
N VAL A 13 -4.75 -4.00 12.10
CA VAL A 13 -6.14 -4.16 11.65
C VAL A 13 -7.08 -3.19 12.36
N ASP A 14 -6.97 -3.07 13.68
CA ASP A 14 -7.88 -2.27 14.49
C ASP A 14 -7.67 -0.78 14.20
N LEU A 15 -6.42 -0.36 14.13
CA LEU A 15 -6.08 1.03 13.85
C LEU A 15 -6.45 1.44 12.43
N TRP A 16 -6.23 0.57 11.45
CA TRP A 16 -6.66 0.82 10.07
C TRP A 16 -8.19 0.85 9.97
N ASN A 17 -8.91 -0.01 10.70
CA ASN A 17 -10.38 0.03 10.78
C ASN A 17 -10.85 1.37 11.36
N GLU A 18 -10.23 1.83 12.45
CA GLU A 18 -10.49 3.13 13.06
C GLU A 18 -10.21 4.30 12.09
N ALA A 19 -9.08 4.26 11.37
CA ALA A 19 -8.65 5.31 10.45
C ALA A 19 -9.60 5.52 9.26
N THR A 20 -10.35 4.48 8.89
CA THR A 20 -11.32 4.51 7.78
C THR A 20 -10.68 5.04 6.48
N TRP A 21 -9.81 4.22 5.89
CA TRP A 21 -9.16 4.53 4.61
C TRP A 21 -10.19 4.59 3.46
N ARG A 22 -10.25 5.72 2.75
CA ARG A 22 -11.25 6.02 1.71
C ARG A 22 -10.71 6.12 0.30
N GLY A 23 -9.42 6.39 0.12
CA GLY A 23 -8.84 6.39 -1.21
C GLY A 23 -7.43 6.94 -1.27
N THR A 24 -7.08 7.48 -2.42
CA THR A 24 -5.74 7.97 -2.71
C THR A 24 -5.77 9.32 -3.41
N ALA A 25 -4.76 10.13 -3.14
CA ALA A 25 -4.50 11.39 -3.84
C ALA A 25 -3.09 11.36 -4.43
N VAL A 26 -2.92 12.03 -5.57
CA VAL A 26 -1.62 12.25 -6.19
C VAL A 26 -1.30 13.72 -6.05
N LEU A 27 -0.18 14.04 -5.43
CA LEU A 27 0.34 15.39 -5.36
C LEU A 27 1.71 15.41 -6.04
N SER A 28 1.87 16.30 -7.01
CA SER A 28 3.11 16.47 -7.76
C SER A 28 3.25 17.94 -8.13
N ASP A 29 4.47 18.46 -8.03
CA ASP A 29 4.86 19.79 -8.49
C ASP A 29 5.62 19.73 -9.84
N GLY A 30 5.83 18.53 -10.39
CA GLY A 30 6.63 18.28 -11.59
C GLY A 30 8.13 18.53 -11.45
N GLN A 31 8.59 18.84 -10.24
CA GLN A 31 9.96 19.26 -9.92
C GLN A 31 10.63 18.35 -8.88
N SER A 32 9.85 17.62 -8.09
CA SER A 32 10.30 16.67 -7.08
C SER A 32 9.55 15.33 -7.16
N ALA A 33 10.00 14.34 -6.36
CA ALA A 33 9.35 13.04 -6.29
C ALA A 33 7.86 13.19 -5.90
N PRO A 34 6.95 12.46 -6.54
CA PRO A 34 5.52 12.62 -6.30
C PRO A 34 5.11 12.04 -4.94
N TYR A 35 3.99 12.54 -4.41
CA TYR A 35 3.35 11.99 -3.23
C TYR A 35 2.17 11.11 -3.62
N LEU A 36 2.10 9.92 -3.02
CA LEU A 36 0.91 9.08 -2.95
C LEU A 36 0.26 9.27 -1.58
N GLY A 37 -0.77 10.12 -1.53
CA GLY A 37 -1.55 10.34 -0.32
C GLY A 37 -2.56 9.23 -0.08
N LEU A 38 -2.64 8.71 1.15
CA LEU A 38 -3.69 7.80 1.60
C LEU A 38 -4.77 8.61 2.34
N LEU A 39 -6.01 8.59 1.87
CA LEU A 39 -7.10 9.42 2.40
C LEU A 39 -7.80 8.72 3.56
N PHE A 40 -7.88 9.37 4.72
CA PHE A 40 -8.50 8.83 5.94
C PHE A 40 -9.56 9.78 6.49
N GLU A 41 -10.66 9.24 7.04
CA GLU A 41 -11.69 10.04 7.71
C GLU A 41 -11.39 10.31 9.19
N ASN A 42 -10.52 9.51 9.81
CA ASN A 42 -10.08 9.76 11.18
C ASN A 42 -8.61 10.20 11.19
N ARG A 43 -8.41 11.51 11.43
CA ARG A 43 -7.11 12.18 11.45
C ARG A 43 -6.16 11.56 12.49
N GLU A 44 -6.63 11.32 13.70
CA GLU A 44 -5.78 10.83 14.79
C GLU A 44 -5.30 9.41 14.53
N ALA A 45 -6.19 8.53 14.07
CA ALA A 45 -5.83 7.16 13.71
C ALA A 45 -4.89 7.13 12.50
N ALA A 46 -5.09 7.97 11.48
CA ALA A 46 -4.16 8.10 10.36
C ALA A 46 -2.75 8.53 10.81
N ILE A 47 -2.65 9.51 11.72
CA ILE A 47 -1.38 9.94 12.29
C ILE A 47 -0.72 8.79 13.05
N LYS A 48 -1.48 8.03 13.85
CA LYS A 48 -0.93 6.87 14.58
C LYS A 48 -0.36 5.82 13.62
N ILE A 49 -1.04 5.52 12.50
CA ILE A 49 -0.53 4.58 11.49
C ILE A 49 0.84 5.03 10.97
N PHE A 50 0.95 6.29 10.55
CA PHE A 50 2.19 6.77 9.95
C PHE A 50 3.29 7.03 10.98
N LYS A 51 2.95 7.36 12.23
CA LYS A 51 3.93 7.38 13.33
C LYS A 51 4.49 6.00 13.59
N GLN A 52 3.63 4.99 13.68
CA GLN A 52 4.06 3.59 13.85
C GLN A 52 4.93 3.14 12.67
N TRP A 53 4.54 3.46 11.44
CA TRP A 53 5.39 3.16 10.28
C TRP A 53 6.73 3.91 10.30
N ASN A 54 6.77 5.16 10.74
CA ASN A 54 8.03 5.88 10.92
C ASN A 54 8.90 5.27 12.04
N GLU A 55 8.29 4.75 13.11
CA GLU A 55 9.00 4.05 14.18
C GLU A 55 9.56 2.69 13.71
N ASP A 56 8.79 1.95 12.92
CA ASP A 56 9.12 0.60 12.46
C ASP A 56 10.08 0.58 11.26
N PHE A 57 9.89 1.51 10.31
CA PHE A 57 10.59 1.53 9.01
C PHE A 57 11.47 2.77 8.81
N GLY A 58 11.30 3.81 9.63
CA GLY A 58 11.96 5.11 9.46
C GLY A 58 11.21 6.06 8.51
N CYS A 59 11.70 7.28 8.38
CA CYS A 59 11.21 8.26 7.39
C CYS A 59 11.54 7.86 5.94
N ARG A 60 12.35 6.83 5.75
CA ARG A 60 12.60 6.15 4.49
C ARG A 60 12.58 4.65 4.75
N ASP A 61 11.73 3.93 4.04
CA ASP A 61 11.63 2.48 4.13
C ASP A 61 12.82 1.82 3.40
N MET A 62 13.98 1.83 4.06
CA MET A 62 15.27 1.41 3.48
C MET A 62 15.30 -0.03 2.97
N TYR A 63 14.42 -0.88 3.49
CA TYR A 63 14.30 -2.28 3.09
C TYR A 63 13.10 -2.51 2.18
N GLU A 64 12.28 -1.49 1.91
CA GLU A 64 11.08 -1.60 1.08
C GLU A 64 10.12 -2.69 1.60
N GLU A 65 9.94 -2.74 2.93
CA GLU A 65 9.06 -3.69 3.63
C GLU A 65 7.57 -3.35 3.44
N ILE A 66 7.22 -2.07 3.30
CA ILE A 66 5.87 -1.64 2.95
C ILE A 66 5.68 -1.85 1.45
N ARG A 67 4.98 -2.93 1.08
CA ARG A 67 4.61 -3.20 -0.32
C ARG A 67 3.32 -2.49 -0.68
N ILE A 68 3.37 -1.67 -1.71
CA ILE A 68 2.20 -1.04 -2.33
C ILE A 68 2.10 -1.50 -3.77
N SER A 69 0.93 -2.05 -4.15
CA SER A 69 0.60 -2.38 -5.52
C SER A 69 -0.63 -1.61 -6.01
N ILE A 70 -0.57 -1.18 -7.27
CA ILE A 70 -1.64 -0.51 -8.00
C ILE A 70 -2.11 -1.45 -9.11
N LEU A 71 -3.24 -2.10 -8.90
CA LEU A 71 -3.85 -3.03 -9.85
C LEU A 71 -4.81 -2.26 -10.77
N GLN A 72 -4.42 -2.14 -12.04
CA GLN A 72 -5.22 -1.50 -13.08
C GLN A 72 -6.03 -2.54 -13.87
N GLY A 73 -7.20 -2.12 -14.33
CA GLY A 73 -8.10 -2.96 -15.12
C GLY A 73 -9.46 -3.13 -14.46
N ASP A 74 -10.39 -3.65 -15.26
CA ASP A 74 -11.75 -3.94 -14.83
C ASP A 74 -11.79 -5.24 -14.03
N ILE A 75 -12.55 -5.24 -12.94
CA ILE A 75 -12.80 -6.41 -12.09
C ILE A 75 -14.30 -6.68 -12.16
N GLN A 76 -14.69 -7.93 -12.42
CA GLN A 76 -16.10 -8.28 -12.55
C GLN A 76 -16.87 -7.96 -11.27
N GLY A 77 -17.91 -7.13 -11.38
CA GLY A 77 -18.77 -6.73 -10.25
C GLY A 77 -18.27 -5.52 -9.47
N GLU A 78 -17.14 -4.93 -9.85
CA GLU A 78 -16.58 -3.71 -9.26
C GLU A 78 -16.68 -2.54 -10.24
N GLU A 79 -16.74 -1.32 -9.70
CA GLU A 79 -16.70 -0.11 -10.52
C GLU A 79 -15.34 0.08 -11.20
N HIS A 80 -15.35 0.87 -12.28
CA HIS A 80 -14.13 1.21 -13.01
C HIS A 80 -13.15 2.00 -12.14
N GLY A 81 -11.87 1.68 -12.26
CA GLY A 81 -10.80 2.31 -11.50
C GLY A 81 -9.58 1.40 -11.31
N TYR A 82 -8.93 1.52 -10.16
CA TYR A 82 -7.79 0.69 -9.78
C TYR A 82 -7.91 0.22 -8.34
N THR A 83 -7.24 -0.88 -8.00
CA THR A 83 -7.17 -1.37 -6.62
C THR A 83 -5.80 -1.05 -6.05
N VAL A 84 -5.77 -0.41 -4.88
CA VAL A 84 -4.54 -0.23 -4.11
C VAL A 84 -4.46 -1.35 -3.09
N HIS A 85 -3.34 -2.05 -3.04
CA HIS A 85 -3.11 -3.13 -2.08
C HIS A 85 -1.81 -2.87 -1.32
N ILE A 86 -1.92 -2.87 0.01
CA ILE A 86 -0.87 -2.55 0.95
C ILE A 86 -0.65 -3.79 1.82
N THR A 87 0.59 -4.27 1.85
CA THR A 87 0.97 -5.49 2.57
C THR A 87 2.46 -5.48 2.90
N THR A 88 2.95 -6.53 3.53
CA THR A 88 4.39 -6.72 3.78
C THR A 88 5.07 -7.31 2.55
N ASN A 89 6.19 -6.72 2.13
CA ASN A 89 7.06 -7.30 1.11
C ASN A 89 7.86 -8.47 1.72
N GLN A 90 7.43 -9.70 1.41
CA GLN A 90 7.99 -10.93 1.97
C GLN A 90 9.46 -11.15 1.60
N GLU A 91 9.80 -10.93 0.33
CA GLU A 91 11.16 -11.12 -0.17
C GLU A 91 12.13 -10.15 0.51
N ASN A 92 11.68 -8.92 0.71
CA ASN A 92 12.46 -7.88 1.33
C ASN A 92 12.59 -8.09 2.84
N LEU A 93 11.52 -8.51 3.53
CA LEU A 93 11.57 -8.90 4.93
C LEU A 93 12.57 -10.05 5.16
N LEU A 94 12.50 -11.11 4.34
CA LEU A 94 13.45 -12.22 4.40
C LEU A 94 14.88 -11.75 4.12
N SER A 95 15.06 -10.85 3.16
CA SER A 95 16.36 -10.27 2.84
C SER A 95 16.92 -9.42 3.98
N LYS A 96 16.08 -8.62 4.65
CA LYS A 96 16.43 -7.86 5.87
C LYS A 96 16.83 -8.81 7.00
N CYS A 97 16.03 -9.83 7.29
CA CYS A 97 16.37 -10.81 8.33
C CYS A 97 17.71 -11.49 8.07
N LYS A 98 18.01 -11.89 6.82
CA LYS A 98 19.32 -12.44 6.44
C LYS A 98 20.45 -11.43 6.65
N LYS A 99 20.28 -10.18 6.19
CA LYS A 99 21.27 -9.10 6.37
C LYS A 99 21.57 -8.80 7.84
N LEU A 100 20.56 -8.93 8.71
CA LEU A 100 20.67 -8.68 10.15
C LEU A 100 21.01 -9.95 10.97
N ASN A 101 21.26 -11.08 10.32
CA ASN A 101 21.51 -12.38 10.97
C ASN A 101 20.41 -12.79 11.97
N LEU A 102 19.15 -12.47 11.66
CA LEU A 102 18.00 -12.88 12.46
C LEU A 102 17.62 -14.33 12.15
N PRO A 103 17.20 -15.14 13.15
CA PRO A 103 16.78 -16.52 12.92
C PRO A 103 15.44 -16.56 12.16
N ILE A 104 15.43 -17.15 10.97
CA ILE A 104 14.24 -17.26 10.10
C ILE A 104 13.67 -18.68 10.11
N ASP A 105 14.51 -19.68 10.33
CA ASP A 105 14.26 -21.10 10.05
C ASP A 105 13.14 -21.71 10.91
N GLU A 106 12.80 -21.05 12.02
CA GLU A 106 11.72 -21.43 12.94
C GLU A 106 10.56 -20.43 13.00
N THR A 107 10.58 -19.41 12.15
CA THR A 107 9.63 -18.28 12.19
C THR A 107 8.55 -18.42 11.12
N LEU A 108 7.29 -18.47 11.52
CA LEU A 108 6.14 -18.36 10.63
C LEU A 108 5.66 -16.91 10.60
N PHE A 109 5.66 -16.29 9.42
CA PHE A 109 5.10 -14.95 9.24
C PHE A 109 3.61 -15.04 8.92
N ALA A 110 2.77 -14.42 9.75
CA ALA A 110 1.38 -14.15 9.41
C ALA A 110 1.31 -12.73 8.83
N ILE A 111 0.92 -12.62 7.57
CA ILE A 111 0.91 -11.33 6.85
C ILE A 111 -0.53 -10.89 6.69
N VAL A 112 -0.79 -9.71 7.22
CA VAL A 112 -2.05 -9.01 7.04
C VAL A 112 -1.87 -8.02 5.90
N SER A 113 -2.87 -7.93 5.04
CA SER A 113 -2.95 -6.91 4.02
C SER A 113 -4.22 -6.09 4.11
N ARG A 114 -4.20 -4.95 3.44
CA ARG A 114 -5.37 -4.12 3.23
C ARG A 114 -5.42 -3.67 1.79
N TYR A 115 -6.58 -3.77 1.17
CA TYR A 115 -6.78 -3.28 -0.18
C TYR A 115 -8.07 -2.48 -0.29
N ARG A 116 -8.13 -1.62 -1.31
CA ARG A 116 -9.30 -0.82 -1.61
C ARG A 116 -9.40 -0.56 -3.11
N ARG A 117 -10.58 -0.81 -3.67
CA ARG A 117 -10.94 -0.34 -5.01
C ARG A 117 -11.20 1.16 -4.96
N ILE A 118 -10.48 1.91 -5.79
CA ILE A 118 -10.63 3.35 -5.96
C ILE A 118 -11.39 3.57 -7.25
N GLU A 119 -12.66 3.93 -7.12
CA GLU A 119 -13.48 4.34 -8.26
C GLU A 119 -12.94 5.62 -8.88
N THR A 120 -12.81 5.63 -10.20
CA THR A 120 -12.38 6.82 -10.93
C THR A 120 -13.15 6.94 -12.24
N ALA A 121 -13.38 8.17 -12.71
CA ALA A 121 -13.80 8.38 -14.09
C ALA A 121 -12.75 7.82 -15.06
N LYS A 122 -13.18 7.27 -16.20
CA LYS A 122 -12.28 6.75 -17.26
C LYS A 122 -11.30 7.80 -17.82
N THR A 123 -11.60 9.08 -17.62
CA THR A 123 -10.77 10.22 -18.02
C THR A 123 -9.80 10.66 -16.93
N ASN A 124 -9.86 10.07 -15.73
CA ASN A 124 -8.95 10.40 -14.64
C ASN A 124 -7.53 9.92 -14.98
N ARG A 125 -6.56 10.83 -14.90
CA ARG A 125 -5.16 10.55 -15.25
C ARG A 125 -4.22 10.59 -14.04
N ASN A 126 -4.75 10.66 -12.81
CA ASN A 126 -3.92 10.88 -11.62
C ASN A 126 -2.87 9.77 -11.44
N MET A 127 -3.25 8.50 -11.59
CA MET A 127 -2.31 7.38 -11.50
C MET A 127 -1.34 7.32 -12.68
N GLU A 128 -1.73 7.79 -13.88
CA GLU A 128 -0.81 7.92 -15.02
C GLU A 128 0.25 8.98 -14.73
N THR A 129 -0.16 10.15 -14.19
CA THR A 129 0.75 11.21 -13.76
C THR A 129 1.69 10.74 -12.66
N PHE A 130 1.15 10.08 -11.62
CA PHE A 130 1.97 9.53 -10.54
C PHE A 130 3.02 8.55 -11.08
N ARG A 131 2.62 7.62 -11.96
CA ARG A 131 3.54 6.66 -12.57
C ARG A 131 4.63 7.35 -13.36
N SER A 132 4.29 8.32 -14.20
CA SER A 132 5.27 9.05 -15.01
C SER A 132 6.29 9.81 -14.15
N GLU A 133 5.84 10.42 -13.05
CA GLU A 133 6.72 11.13 -12.11
C GLU A 133 7.59 10.14 -11.32
N TYR A 134 7.01 9.04 -10.83
CA TYR A 134 7.78 7.97 -10.18
C TYR A 134 8.86 7.40 -11.11
N GLU A 135 8.54 7.12 -12.37
CA GLU A 135 9.51 6.62 -13.37
C GLU A 135 10.62 7.64 -13.66
N ARG A 136 10.36 8.94 -13.48
CA ARG A 136 11.34 10.02 -13.64
C ARG A 136 12.27 10.16 -12.43
N TYR A 137 11.72 10.08 -11.22
CA TYR A 137 12.47 10.32 -9.98
C TYR A 137 13.01 9.03 -9.33
N LEU A 138 12.47 7.87 -9.72
CA LEU A 138 12.76 6.55 -9.14
C LEU A 138 12.50 6.48 -7.63
N SER A 139 11.66 7.38 -7.12
CA SER A 139 11.19 7.44 -5.75
C SER A 139 9.84 8.14 -5.69
N TYR A 140 9.14 7.94 -4.59
CA TYR A 140 7.93 8.65 -4.23
C TYR A 140 7.84 8.73 -2.70
N LYS A 141 6.88 9.50 -2.21
CA LYS A 141 6.60 9.57 -0.77
C LYS A 141 5.16 9.18 -0.51
N ILE A 142 4.94 8.42 0.55
CA ILE A 142 3.58 8.15 1.06
C ILE A 142 3.28 9.10 2.20
N ILE A 143 2.07 9.66 2.22
CA ILE A 143 1.61 10.58 3.28
C ILE A 143 0.19 10.24 3.71
N PRO A 144 -0.18 10.46 4.98
CA PRO A 144 -1.57 10.49 5.37
C PRO A 144 -2.21 11.79 4.87
N VAL A 145 -3.42 11.68 4.36
CA VAL A 145 -4.27 12.81 3.98
C VAL A 145 -5.55 12.71 4.80
N TYR A 146 -5.79 13.69 5.64
CA TYR A 146 -7.07 13.78 6.35
C TYR A 146 -8.15 14.31 5.41
N MET A 147 -9.26 13.58 5.32
CA MET A 147 -10.41 13.94 4.51
C MET A 147 -11.55 14.36 5.44
N SER A 148 -11.97 15.62 5.30
CA SER A 148 -13.11 16.18 6.02
C SER A 148 -14.11 16.79 5.05
N LYS A 149 -15.20 17.35 5.58
CA LYS A 149 -16.17 18.11 4.77
C LYS A 149 -15.57 19.42 4.23
N GLU A 150 -14.50 19.92 4.85
CA GLU A 150 -13.84 21.18 4.48
C GLU A 150 -12.81 20.97 3.36
N GLY A 151 -12.39 19.73 3.13
CA GLY A 151 -11.47 19.36 2.06
C GLY A 151 -10.46 18.31 2.49
N LEU A 152 -9.32 18.34 1.81
CA LEU A 152 -8.19 17.44 2.06
C LEU A 152 -7.07 18.21 2.76
N GLU A 153 -6.56 17.66 3.86
CA GLU A 153 -5.41 18.15 4.61
C GLU A 153 -4.27 17.11 4.48
N PRO A 154 -3.30 17.31 3.58
CA PRO A 154 -2.11 16.47 3.52
C PRO A 154 -1.21 16.73 4.73
N LEU A 155 -0.80 15.67 5.42
CA LEU A 155 0.04 15.76 6.63
C LEU A 155 1.48 15.37 6.29
N PHE A 156 2.22 16.31 5.68
CA PHE A 156 3.56 16.08 5.14
C PHE A 156 4.59 15.70 6.20
N GLU A 157 4.40 16.08 7.46
CA GLU A 157 5.32 15.78 8.56
C GLU A 157 5.43 14.28 8.89
N TYR A 158 4.52 13.45 8.36
CA TYR A 158 4.51 12.01 8.55
C TYR A 158 4.87 11.23 7.27
N GLU A 159 5.54 11.88 6.31
CA GLU A 159 5.95 11.24 5.07
C GLU A 159 6.89 10.05 5.28
N ILE A 160 6.81 9.07 4.37
CA ILE A 160 7.77 7.98 4.27
C ILE A 160 8.24 7.89 2.82
N GLU A 161 9.54 7.99 2.59
CA GLU A 161 10.15 7.82 1.29
C GLU A 161 10.19 6.34 0.89
N LYS A 162 9.83 6.08 -0.37
CA LYS A 162 9.75 4.76 -1.00
C LYS A 162 10.46 4.80 -2.36
N SER A 163 11.16 3.72 -2.71
CA SER A 163 11.76 3.53 -4.04
C SER A 163 11.11 2.42 -4.87
N GLU A 164 10.21 1.62 -4.30
CA GLU A 164 9.50 0.55 -5.01
C GLU A 164 7.98 0.73 -4.94
N ILE A 165 7.32 0.52 -6.09
CA ILE A 165 5.88 0.37 -6.20
C ILE A 165 5.56 -0.64 -7.31
N CYS A 166 4.54 -1.47 -7.11
CA CYS A 166 4.15 -2.48 -8.10
C CYS A 166 2.95 -2.02 -8.93
N PHE A 167 3.16 -1.62 -10.18
CA PHE A 167 2.05 -1.43 -11.13
C PHE A 167 1.71 -2.78 -11.80
N ARG A 168 0.46 -3.22 -11.68
CA ARG A 168 0.00 -4.55 -12.15
C ARG A 168 -1.26 -4.41 -13.00
N GLN A 169 -1.45 -5.30 -13.98
CA GLN A 169 -2.74 -5.46 -14.65
C GLN A 169 -3.52 -6.58 -13.99
N VAL A 170 -4.84 -6.38 -13.80
CA VAL A 170 -5.75 -7.39 -13.24
C VAL A 170 -5.67 -8.72 -14.01
N GLY A 171 -5.52 -8.67 -15.33
CA GLY A 171 -5.42 -9.86 -16.18
C GLY A 171 -4.15 -10.70 -15.97
N ASP A 172 -3.12 -10.13 -15.33
CA ASP A 172 -1.84 -10.82 -15.06
C ASP A 172 -1.83 -11.50 -13.68
N ILE A 173 -2.88 -11.33 -12.88
CA ILE A 173 -2.96 -11.86 -11.51
C ILE A 173 -3.45 -13.31 -11.54
N THR A 174 -2.68 -14.21 -10.93
CA THR A 174 -3.00 -15.64 -10.82
C THR A 174 -3.49 -15.99 -9.41
N GLU A 175 -4.06 -17.18 -9.23
CA GLU A 175 -4.57 -17.64 -7.92
C GLU A 175 -3.51 -17.69 -6.81
N ASN A 176 -2.23 -17.88 -7.18
CA ASN A 176 -1.11 -17.94 -6.23
C ASN A 176 -0.41 -16.59 -6.04
N ASP A 177 -0.90 -15.52 -6.68
CA ASP A 177 -0.31 -14.19 -6.57
C ASP A 177 -0.71 -13.54 -5.22
N ILE A 178 0.20 -12.78 -4.61
CA ILE A 178 -0.08 -12.03 -3.37
C ILE A 178 -1.25 -11.04 -3.55
N ASP A 179 -1.42 -10.52 -4.77
CA ASP A 179 -2.49 -9.59 -5.11
C ASP A 179 -3.82 -10.31 -5.47
N ALA A 180 -3.88 -11.65 -5.46
CA ALA A 180 -5.09 -12.41 -5.78
C ALA A 180 -6.29 -12.07 -4.88
N CYS A 181 -6.03 -11.72 -3.62
CA CYS A 181 -7.05 -11.30 -2.67
C CYS A 181 -7.82 -10.03 -3.11
N CYS A 182 -7.27 -9.25 -4.03
CA CYS A 182 -7.84 -8.00 -4.54
C CYS A 182 -8.82 -8.20 -5.70
N ILE A 183 -8.87 -9.41 -6.28
CA ILE A 183 -9.65 -9.72 -7.48
C ILE A 183 -10.58 -10.91 -7.18
N SER A 184 -11.53 -10.71 -6.29
CA SER A 184 -12.46 -11.75 -5.81
C SER A 184 -13.54 -12.13 -6.85
N GLY A 185 -13.10 -12.56 -8.04
CA GLY A 185 -13.90 -13.13 -9.12
C GLY A 185 -13.38 -14.47 -9.68
N LEU A 186 -12.14 -14.88 -9.37
CA LEU A 186 -11.53 -16.10 -9.93
C LEU A 186 -12.23 -17.42 -9.57
N GLY A 187 -13.14 -17.41 -8.58
CA GLY A 187 -13.83 -18.61 -8.07
C GLY A 187 -15.28 -18.82 -8.51
N LYS A 188 -15.91 -17.92 -9.28
CA LYS A 188 -17.29 -18.12 -9.75
C LYS A 188 -17.31 -18.61 -11.20
N LYS A 189 -16.82 -19.83 -11.42
CA LYS A 189 -17.34 -20.63 -12.55
C LYS A 189 -18.79 -20.96 -12.20
N SER A 190 -19.71 -20.38 -12.94
CA SER A 190 -21.14 -20.73 -12.93
C SER A 190 -21.29 -22.24 -13.10
N ASN A 191 -21.84 -22.89 -12.07
CA ASN A 191 -22.53 -24.17 -12.22
C ASN A 191 -23.82 -23.97 -13.02
#